data_AF-A0A1V4UGA1-F1
#
_entry.id   AF-A0A1V4UGA1-F1
#
_cell.length_a   1.000
_cell.length_b   1.000
_cell.length_c   1.000
_cell.angle_alpha   90.00
_cell.angle_beta   90.00
_cell.angle_gamma   90.00
#
_symmetry.space_group_name_H-M   'P 1'
#
loop_
_entity.id
_entity.type
_entity.pdbx_description
1 polymer ?
#
loop_
_entity_poly.entity_id
_entity_poly.type
_entity_poly.pdbx_seq_one_letter_code
_entity_poly.pdbx_strand_id
1 'polypeptide(L)'
;MQSKKIETVCGYSCSDCDHLDAECRGCNPLRGKPFWTQFVGIEKCPIFECCVEMRKLPHCGRCPDLICERFTRFKDPGMNDEEAKAGLLRMEKELRSRK
;
A
#
# COMPACT_ATOMS: atom_id res chain seq x y z
N MET A 1 -4.34 22.25 12.81
CA MET A 1 -5.38 21.61 11.97
C MET A 1 -4.80 20.27 11.55
N GLN A 2 -5.26 19.16 12.11
CA GLN A 2 -4.69 17.85 11.78
C GLN A 2 -5.12 17.51 10.35
N SER A 3 -4.18 17.52 9.40
CA SER A 3 -4.41 17.10 8.03
C SER A 3 -5.03 15.71 8.02
N LYS A 4 -6.10 15.52 7.24
CA LYS A 4 -6.86 14.26 7.21
C LYS A 4 -5.95 13.15 6.65
N LYS A 5 -5.60 12.16 7.47
CA LYS A 5 -4.77 11.03 7.04
C LYS A 5 -5.47 10.24 5.93
N ILE A 6 -4.81 10.10 4.77
CA ILE A 6 -5.29 9.32 3.62
C ILE A 6 -4.74 7.90 3.75
N GLU A 7 -5.53 7.03 4.35
CA GLU A 7 -5.16 5.64 4.61
C GLU A 7 -5.36 4.75 3.38
N THR A 8 -4.33 3.96 3.04
CA THR A 8 -4.41 2.96 1.97
C THR A 8 -4.60 1.56 2.53
N VAL A 9 -5.09 0.63 1.70
CA VAL A 9 -5.38 -0.76 2.11
C VAL A 9 -4.15 -1.55 2.56
N CYS A 10 -2.95 -1.16 2.12
CA CYS A 10 -1.68 -1.84 2.42
C CYS A 10 -0.93 -1.25 3.61
N GLY A 11 -1.46 -0.24 4.30
CA GLY A 11 -0.79 0.36 5.47
C GLY A 11 0.07 1.58 5.15
N TYR A 12 0.24 1.92 3.88
CA TYR A 12 0.86 3.18 3.46
C TYR A 12 -0.11 4.36 3.66
N SER A 13 0.43 5.57 3.80
CA SER A 13 -0.31 6.83 3.93
C SER A 13 -0.02 7.70 2.72
N CYS A 14 -1.05 8.08 1.96
CA CYS A 14 -0.88 9.03 0.85
C CYS A 14 -0.88 10.50 1.34
N SER A 15 -1.05 10.74 2.64
CA SER A 15 -1.21 12.11 3.20
C SER A 15 -0.04 13.02 2.90
N ASP A 16 1.17 12.45 2.86
CA ASP A 16 2.43 13.16 2.66
C ASP A 16 3.14 12.65 1.39
N CYS A 17 2.37 12.17 0.41
CA CYS A 17 2.90 11.60 -0.82
C CYS A 17 2.95 12.67 -1.91
N ASP A 18 4.15 13.03 -2.36
CA ASP A 18 4.38 14.06 -3.40
C ASP A 18 3.78 13.70 -4.77
N HIS A 19 3.46 12.41 -5.00
CA HIS A 19 2.82 11.94 -6.23
C HIS A 19 1.30 12.12 -6.20
N LEU A 20 0.70 12.30 -5.02
CA LEU A 20 -0.74 12.51 -4.90
C LEU A 20 -1.12 13.84 -5.53
N ASP A 21 -2.18 13.84 -6.34
CA ASP A 21 -2.70 14.97 -7.14
C ASP A 21 -1.79 15.48 -8.28
N ALA A 22 -0.51 15.05 -8.33
CA ALA A 22 0.36 15.27 -9.48
C ALA A 22 0.14 14.20 -10.57
N GLU A 23 0.58 12.97 -10.31
CA GLU A 23 0.50 11.84 -11.24
C GLU A 23 -0.34 10.67 -10.71
N CYS A 24 -0.76 10.73 -9.45
CA CYS A 24 -1.54 9.70 -8.78
C CYS A 24 -2.77 10.31 -8.11
N ARG A 25 -3.94 9.68 -8.25
CA ARG A 25 -5.18 10.07 -7.54
C ARG A 25 -5.51 9.18 -6.34
N GLY A 26 -4.55 8.37 -5.92
CA GLY A 26 -4.73 7.37 -4.86
C GLY A 26 -5.35 6.05 -5.35
N CYS A 27 -5.22 5.01 -4.52
CA CYS A 27 -5.56 3.65 -4.91
C CYS A 27 -7.05 3.45 -5.22
N ASN A 28 -7.97 4.08 -4.45
CA ASN A 28 -9.40 3.88 -4.65
C ASN A 28 -9.89 4.52 -5.97
N PRO A 29 -9.61 5.81 -6.26
CA PRO A 29 -10.01 6.41 -7.54
C PRO A 29 -9.37 5.73 -8.75
N LEU A 30 -8.13 5.26 -8.60
CA LEU A 30 -7.41 4.55 -9.66
C LEU A 30 -7.70 3.05 -9.71
N ARG A 31 -8.61 2.52 -8.89
CA ARG A 31 -8.95 1.09 -8.81
C ARG A 31 -7.72 0.17 -8.72
N GLY A 32 -6.79 0.54 -7.84
CA GLY A 32 -5.57 -0.22 -7.61
C GLY A 32 -4.49 -0.03 -8.67
N LYS A 33 -4.56 1.00 -9.51
CA LYS A 33 -3.55 1.32 -10.55
C LYS A 33 -2.72 2.57 -10.22
N PRO A 34 -1.99 2.61 -9.09
CA PRO A 34 -1.13 3.76 -8.76
C PRO A 34 0.02 3.89 -9.76
N PHE A 35 0.64 5.08 -9.80
CA PHE A 35 1.70 5.45 -10.75
C PHE A 35 2.80 4.38 -10.92
N TRP A 36 3.25 3.75 -9.82
CA TRP A 36 4.35 2.78 -9.86
C TRP A 36 4.05 1.49 -10.63
N THR A 37 2.77 1.14 -10.84
CA THR A 37 2.40 -0.09 -11.58
C THR A 37 2.96 -0.08 -13.00
N GLN A 38 3.07 1.10 -13.60
CA GLN A 38 3.65 1.30 -14.93
C GLN A 38 5.16 1.01 -14.95
N PHE A 39 5.89 1.38 -13.90
CA PHE A 39 7.35 1.15 -13.82
C PHE A 39 7.73 -0.33 -13.73
N VAL A 40 6.86 -1.16 -13.15
CA VAL A 40 7.09 -2.61 -13.01
C VAL A 40 6.32 -3.45 -14.03
N GLY A 41 5.66 -2.80 -15.01
CA GLY A 41 4.98 -3.47 -16.11
C GLY A 41 3.77 -4.32 -15.69
N ILE A 42 3.05 -3.93 -14.63
CA ILE A 42 1.82 -4.60 -14.21
C ILE A 42 0.62 -3.68 -14.37
N GLU A 43 -0.56 -4.25 -14.61
CA GLU A 43 -1.77 -3.46 -14.80
C GLU A 43 -2.34 -2.92 -13.48
N LYS A 44 -2.15 -3.64 -12.38
CA LYS A 44 -2.80 -3.38 -11.09
C LYS A 44 -1.93 -3.86 -9.93
N CYS A 45 -2.01 -3.16 -8.81
CA CYS A 45 -1.39 -3.53 -7.54
C CYS A 45 -1.98 -4.86 -7.01
N PRO A 46 -1.17 -5.91 -6.80
CA PRO A 46 -1.66 -7.20 -6.31
C PRO A 46 -2.19 -7.16 -4.88
N ILE A 47 -1.71 -6.23 -4.05
CA ILE A 47 -2.23 -6.06 -2.68
C ILE A 47 -3.65 -5.50 -2.73
N PHE A 48 -3.88 -4.49 -3.56
CA PHE A 48 -5.21 -3.89 -3.72
C PHE A 48 -6.20 -4.90 -4.30
N GLU A 49 -5.82 -5.58 -5.38
CA GLU A 49 -6.65 -6.61 -6.02
C GLU A 49 -7.03 -7.72 -5.03
N CYS A 50 -6.05 -8.26 -4.29
CA CYS A 50 -6.31 -9.29 -3.30
C CYS A 50 -7.20 -8.78 -2.16
N CYS A 51 -6.87 -7.62 -1.58
CA CYS A 51 -7.57 -7.10 -0.41
C CYS A 51 -9.00 -6.66 -0.73
N VAL A 52 -9.17 -5.79 -1.72
CA VAL A 52 -10.44 -5.12 -2.03
C VAL A 52 -11.30 -5.95 -2.97
N GLU A 53 -10.71 -6.55 -4.01
CA GLU A 53 -11.48 -7.20 -5.06
C GLU A 53 -11.73 -8.69 -4.78
N MET A 54 -10.73 -9.42 -4.28
CA MET A 54 -10.88 -10.85 -3.99
C MET A 54 -11.42 -11.12 -2.59
N ARG A 55 -10.73 -10.63 -1.54
CA ARG A 55 -11.08 -10.91 -0.13
C ARG A 55 -12.15 -9.98 0.43
N LYS A 56 -12.47 -8.87 -0.27
CA LYS A 56 -13.47 -7.87 0.14
C LYS A 56 -13.22 -7.31 1.55
N LEU A 57 -11.94 -7.10 1.90
CA LEU A 57 -11.52 -6.52 3.18
C LEU A 57 -11.36 -5.00 3.05
N PRO A 58 -11.58 -4.24 4.13
CA PRO A 58 -11.34 -2.80 4.14
C PRO A 58 -9.85 -2.45 4.08
N HIS A 59 -8.99 -3.30 4.62
CA HIS A 59 -7.53 -3.18 4.60
C HIS A 59 -6.89 -4.53 4.94
N CYS A 60 -5.60 -4.68 4.64
CA CYS A 60 -4.85 -5.91 4.90
C CYS A 60 -4.70 -6.22 6.41
N GLY A 61 -4.94 -5.26 7.30
CA GLY A 61 -4.98 -5.45 8.76
C GLY A 61 -5.94 -6.54 9.24
N ARG A 62 -7.00 -6.81 8.47
CA ARG A 62 -7.96 -7.88 8.75
C ARG A 62 -7.62 -9.21 8.07
N CYS A 63 -6.48 -9.29 7.37
CA CYS A 63 -6.04 -10.50 6.72
C CYS A 63 -5.26 -11.38 7.72
N PRO A 64 -5.61 -12.67 7.88
CA PRO A 64 -4.86 -13.58 8.76
C PRO A 64 -3.40 -13.78 8.28
N ASP A 65 -3.18 -13.64 6.98
CA ASP A 65 -1.86 -13.83 6.36
C ASP A 65 -1.01 -12.54 6.33
N LEU A 66 -1.37 -11.50 7.10
CA LEU A 66 -0.57 -10.27 7.18
C LEU A 66 0.68 -10.51 8.04
N ILE A 67 1.90 -10.23 7.59
CA ILE A 67 2.36 -9.75 6.27
C ILE A 67 2.54 -10.93 5.29
N CYS A 68 2.10 -10.78 4.03
CA CYS A 68 2.25 -11.81 2.99
C CYS A 68 3.25 -11.43 1.89
N GLU A 69 3.58 -12.39 1.02
CA GLU A 69 4.50 -12.27 -0.12
C GLU A 69 4.23 -11.06 -1.04
N ARG A 70 2.99 -10.55 -1.11
CA ARG A 70 2.65 -9.40 -1.97
C ARG A 70 3.29 -8.09 -1.50
N PHE A 71 3.68 -8.00 -0.22
CA PHE A 71 4.39 -6.86 0.35
C PHE A 71 5.89 -6.87 0.03
N THR A 72 6.46 -8.03 -0.28
CA THR A 72 7.89 -8.18 -0.57
C THR A 72 8.16 -8.36 -2.06
N ARG A 73 7.15 -8.70 -2.86
CA ARG A 73 7.26 -8.90 -4.31
C ARG A 73 7.78 -7.68 -5.06
N PHE A 74 7.35 -6.48 -4.66
CA PHE A 74 7.82 -5.22 -5.25
C PHE A 74 8.48 -4.40 -4.15
N LYS A 75 9.75 -4.08 -4.37
CA LYS A 75 10.58 -3.25 -3.49
C LYS A 75 11.09 -2.08 -4.31
N ASP A 76 11.19 -0.91 -3.68
CA ASP A 76 11.92 0.21 -4.25
C ASP A 76 13.40 -0.20 -4.45
N PRO A 77 13.94 -0.14 -5.69
CA PRO A 77 15.34 -0.44 -5.95
C PRO A 77 16.32 0.43 -5.15
N GLY A 78 15.91 1.65 -4.74
CA GLY A 78 16.71 2.56 -3.94
C GLY A 78 16.77 2.19 -2.44
N MET A 79 15.90 1.29 -1.96
CA MET A 79 15.89 0.88 -0.56
C MET A 79 16.85 -0.29 -0.29
N ASN A 80 17.67 -0.13 0.74
CA ASN A 80 18.43 -1.24 1.29
C ASN A 80 17.52 -2.21 2.06
N ASP A 81 18.07 -3.36 2.44
CA ASP A 81 17.27 -4.42 3.07
C ASP A 81 16.82 -4.07 4.50
N GLU A 82 17.57 -3.25 5.23
CA GLU A 82 17.18 -2.80 6.57
C GLU A 82 16.02 -1.81 6.51
N GLU A 83 16.07 -0.85 5.58
CA GLU A 83 15.00 0.11 5.32
C GLU A 83 13.71 -0.59 4.89
N ALA A 84 13.82 -1.57 4.00
CA ALA A 84 12.69 -2.37 3.55
C ALA A 84 12.06 -3.15 4.71
N LYS A 85 12.87 -3.83 5.54
CA LYS A 85 12.39 -4.54 6.73
C LYS A 85 11.71 -3.59 7.72
N ALA A 86 12.32 -2.44 8.00
CA ALA A 86 11.74 -1.42 8.87
C ALA A 86 10.40 -0.90 8.31
N GLY A 87 10.31 -0.72 6.99
CA GLY A 87 9.08 -0.36 6.30
C GLY A 87 7.96 -1.39 6.50
N LEU A 88 8.27 -2.67 6.33
CA LEU A 88 7.32 -3.77 6.55
C LEU A 88 6.80 -3.79 7.99
N LEU A 89 7.69 -3.66 8.98
CA LEU A 89 7.30 -3.62 10.40
C LEU A 89 6.39 -2.42 10.73
N ARG A 90 6.68 -1.25 10.16
CA ARG A 90 5.82 -0.06 10.31
C ARG A 90 4.43 -0.31 9.72
N MET A 91 4.36 -0.85 8.50
CA MET A 91 3.09 -1.17 7.84
C MET A 91 2.29 -2.20 8.63
N GLU A 92 2.94 -3.25 9.13
CA GLU A 92 2.27 -4.28 9.94
C GLU A 92 1.66 -3.68 11.21
N LYS A 93 2.45 -2.93 11.98
CA LYS A 93 1.98 -2.30 13.21
C LYS A 93 0.82 -1.35 12.95
N GLU A 94 0.93 -0.55 11.90
CA GLU A 94 -0.11 0.41 11.51
C GLU A 94 -1.40 -0.33 11.11
N LEU A 95 -1.31 -1.35 10.26
CA LEU A 95 -2.46 -2.12 9.82
C LEU A 95 -3.14 -2.88 10.95
N ARG A 96 -2.38 -3.45 11.90
CA ARG A 96 -2.92 -4.14 13.09
C ARG A 96 -3.59 -3.17 14.06
N SER A 97 -3.25 -1.88 14.01
CA SER A 97 -3.88 -0.85 14.85
C SER A 97 -5.25 -0.39 14.33
N ARG A 98 -5.56 -0.68 13.05
CA ARG A 98 -6.84 -0.30 12.44
C ARG A 98 -7.96 -1.25 12.87
N LYS A 99 -9.14 -0.69 13.15
CA LYS A 99 -10.33 -1.44 13.58
C LYS A 99 -11.09 -2.02 12.39
#